data_AF-A0AAP0S614-F1
#
_entry.id   AF-A0AAP0S614-F1
#
_cell.length_a   1.000
_cell.length_b   1.000
_cell.length_c   1.000
_cell.angle_alpha   90.00
_cell.angle_beta   90.00
_cell.angle_gamma   90.00
#
_symmetry.space_group_name_H-M   'P 1'
#
loop_
_entity.id
_entity.type
_entity.pdbx_description
1 polymer ?
#
loop_
_entity_poly.entity_id
_entity_poly.type
_entity_poly.pdbx_seq_one_letter_code
_entity_poly.pdbx_strand_id
1 'polypeptide(L)'
;MTITIVDHRVAEYTHDLYDVTFDGDEILTLLTHTPSMVDSWISEIETIHRRRLHRLIVGLDVEWRPSFSRIRNPVATLELCVGRRCLIFQLLYAPFIPQSLEDFWTDSDYTFVGVGIDADVNKLLNGHDLEVSNTVDLRGLAARAFDRGDFGDAGLKYLTREVLGKDIGKPRNVTLS
;
A
#
# COMPACT_ATOMS: atom_id res chain seq x y z
N MET A 1 -8.48 -16.84 -13.67
CA MET A 1 -8.23 -16.03 -12.46
C MET A 1 -9.02 -14.75 -12.63
N THR A 2 -9.97 -14.48 -11.76
CA THR A 2 -10.88 -13.34 -11.90
C THR A 2 -10.76 -12.50 -10.64
N ILE A 3 -10.23 -11.29 -10.76
CA ILE A 3 -10.36 -10.30 -9.69
C ILE A 3 -11.82 -9.86 -9.70
N THR A 4 -12.48 -9.94 -8.56
CA THR A 4 -13.83 -9.38 -8.38
C THR A 4 -13.79 -8.29 -7.33
N ILE A 5 -14.58 -7.25 -7.54
CA ILE A 5 -14.69 -6.12 -6.62
C ILE A 5 -16.17 -5.95 -6.31
N VAL A 6 -16.52 -6.04 -5.03
CA VAL A 6 -17.86 -5.74 -4.53
C VAL A 6 -17.79 -4.39 -3.83
N ASP A 7 -18.61 -3.44 -4.28
CA ASP A 7 -18.78 -2.13 -3.67
C ASP A 7 -19.95 -2.19 -2.68
N HIS A 8 -19.69 -1.86 -1.41
CA HIS A 8 -20.70 -1.86 -0.35
C HIS A 8 -21.65 -0.66 -0.43
N ARG A 9 -21.36 0.35 -1.25
CA ARG A 9 -22.20 1.54 -1.52
C ARG A 9 -22.67 2.20 -0.24
N VAL A 10 -21.72 2.50 0.63
CA VAL A 10 -21.96 3.27 1.86
C VAL A 10 -22.56 4.64 1.50
N ALA A 11 -23.41 5.17 2.39
CA ALA A 11 -24.13 6.42 2.12
C ALA A 11 -23.28 7.67 2.46
N GLU A 12 -22.21 7.46 3.21
CA GLU A 12 -21.29 8.46 3.71
C GLU A 12 -20.35 8.95 2.59
N TYR A 13 -20.14 10.27 2.51
CA TYR A 13 -19.20 10.87 1.55
C TYR A 13 -17.72 10.79 2.00
N THR A 14 -17.45 10.17 3.14
CA THR A 14 -16.12 10.18 3.78
C THR A 14 -15.23 9.05 3.27
N HIS A 15 -15.83 7.95 2.83
CA HIS A 15 -15.13 6.75 2.41
C HIS A 15 -16.02 5.86 1.57
N ASP A 16 -15.39 4.91 0.89
CA ASP A 16 -16.02 3.76 0.27
C ASP A 16 -15.42 2.48 0.86
N LEU A 17 -16.20 1.41 0.88
CA LEU A 17 -15.77 0.08 1.31
C LEU A 17 -15.90 -0.91 0.16
N TYR A 18 -14.87 -1.72 -0.04
CA TYR A 18 -14.86 -2.75 -1.07
C TYR A 18 -14.41 -4.10 -0.52
N ASP A 19 -15.02 -5.17 -1.02
CA ASP A 19 -14.46 -6.52 -0.95
C ASP A 19 -13.76 -6.82 -2.27
N VAL A 20 -12.44 -6.89 -2.24
CA VAL A 20 -11.63 -7.28 -3.39
C VAL A 20 -11.28 -8.75 -3.25
N THR A 21 -11.76 -9.58 -4.17
CA THR A 21 -11.36 -10.99 -4.22
C THR A 21 -10.22 -11.17 -5.23
N PHE A 22 -9.07 -11.63 -4.75
CA PHE A 22 -7.91 -11.96 -5.58
C PHE A 22 -7.52 -13.42 -5.37
N ASP A 23 -7.70 -14.24 -6.41
CA ASP A 23 -7.33 -15.66 -6.40
C ASP A 23 -7.86 -16.42 -5.16
N GLY A 24 -9.15 -16.18 -4.86
CA GLY A 24 -9.86 -16.77 -3.71
C GLY A 24 -9.62 -16.09 -2.36
N ASP A 25 -8.66 -15.18 -2.26
CA ASP A 25 -8.47 -14.36 -1.06
C ASP A 25 -9.40 -13.14 -1.11
N GLU A 26 -10.24 -12.99 -0.08
CA GLU A 26 -11.06 -11.80 0.12
C GLU A 26 -10.27 -10.75 0.92
N ILE A 27 -10.24 -9.53 0.42
CA ILE A 27 -9.47 -8.41 0.95
C ILE A 27 -10.44 -7.25 1.19
N LEU A 28 -10.61 -6.88 2.45
CA LEU A 28 -11.39 -5.73 2.86
C LEU A 28 -10.60 -4.46 2.56
N THR A 29 -11.15 -3.56 1.77
CA THR A 29 -10.46 -2.35 1.32
C THR A 29 -11.25 -1.11 1.70
N LEU A 30 -10.63 -0.23 2.48
CA LEU A 30 -11.14 1.10 2.78
C LEU A 30 -10.54 2.10 1.79
N LEU A 31 -11.37 2.78 1.02
CA LEU A 31 -10.97 3.92 0.19
C LEU A 31 -11.42 5.20 0.86
N THR A 32 -10.53 6.15 1.11
CA THR A 32 -10.91 7.40 1.80
C THR A 32 -9.98 8.55 1.46
N HIS A 33 -10.49 9.78 1.57
CA HIS A 33 -9.71 11.01 1.65
C HIS A 33 -9.86 11.68 3.03
N THR A 34 -10.55 11.02 3.97
CA THR A 34 -10.92 11.58 5.27
C THR A 34 -9.94 11.10 6.36
N PRO A 35 -9.21 12.00 7.05
CA PRO A 35 -8.21 11.61 8.04
C PRO A 35 -8.76 10.74 9.20
N SER A 36 -9.98 11.02 9.68
CA SER A 36 -10.59 10.22 10.77
C SER A 36 -10.88 8.77 10.38
N MET A 37 -11.04 8.49 9.09
CA MET A 37 -11.19 7.12 8.59
C MET A 37 -9.85 6.39 8.60
N VAL A 38 -8.75 7.09 8.34
CA VAL A 38 -7.38 6.56 8.50
C VAL A 38 -7.11 6.26 9.97
N ASP A 39 -7.43 7.19 10.88
CA ASP A 39 -7.30 6.97 12.34
C ASP A 39 -8.05 5.69 12.77
N SER A 40 -9.29 5.54 12.28
CA SER A 40 -10.14 4.39 12.59
C SER A 40 -9.56 3.08 12.04
N TRP A 41 -9.04 3.11 10.81
CA TRP A 41 -8.41 1.94 10.19
C TRP A 41 -7.15 1.51 10.96
N ILE A 42 -6.27 2.44 11.32
CA ILE A 42 -5.05 2.15 12.09
C ILE A 42 -5.42 1.54 13.45
N SER A 43 -6.34 2.16 14.18
CA SER A 43 -6.81 1.63 15.47
C SER A 43 -7.39 0.22 15.35
N GLU A 44 -8.13 -0.06 14.28
CA GLU A 44 -8.68 -1.39 14.03
C GLU A 44 -7.59 -2.42 13.71
N ILE A 45 -6.64 -2.06 12.84
CA ILE A 45 -5.47 -2.89 12.50
C ILE A 45 -4.70 -3.27 13.78
N GLU A 46 -4.40 -2.29 14.62
CA GLU A 46 -3.65 -2.52 15.85
C GLU A 46 -4.43 -3.38 16.85
N THR A 47 -5.75 -3.16 16.96
CA THR A 47 -6.63 -3.95 17.82
C THR A 47 -6.65 -5.42 17.40
N ILE A 48 -6.82 -5.69 16.10
CA ILE A 48 -6.89 -7.05 15.55
C ILE A 48 -5.52 -7.73 15.61
N HIS A 49 -4.44 -6.97 15.48
CA HIS A 49 -3.07 -7.47 15.49
C HIS A 49 -2.33 -7.26 16.81
N ARG A 50 -3.04 -6.94 17.90
CA ARG A 50 -2.47 -6.64 19.24
C ARG A 50 -1.42 -7.63 19.76
N ARG A 51 -1.49 -8.89 19.34
CA ARG A 51 -0.53 -9.95 19.74
C ARG A 51 0.80 -9.94 18.97
N ARG A 52 0.90 -9.14 17.91
CA ARG A 52 2.05 -9.10 16.99
C ARG A 52 2.49 -7.68 16.61
N LEU A 53 2.08 -6.65 17.37
CA LEU A 53 2.48 -5.27 17.10
C LEU A 53 4.00 -5.12 17.10
N HIS A 54 4.71 -5.81 18.00
CA HIS A 54 6.18 -5.88 18.07
C HIS A 54 6.91 -6.42 16.80
N ARG A 55 6.18 -6.73 15.72
CA ARG A 55 6.71 -7.25 14.44
C ARG A 55 5.68 -7.14 13.31
N LEU A 56 4.91 -6.06 13.28
CA LEU A 56 3.85 -5.92 12.28
C LEU A 56 4.47 -5.79 10.88
N ILE A 57 3.92 -6.50 9.90
CA ILE A 57 4.34 -6.35 8.50
C ILE A 57 3.23 -5.62 7.76
N VAL A 58 3.61 -4.55 7.07
CA VAL A 58 2.71 -3.65 6.36
C VAL A 58 3.15 -3.59 4.90
N GLY A 59 2.28 -3.97 3.97
CA GLY A 59 2.49 -3.67 2.56
C GLY A 59 2.33 -2.16 2.32
N LEU A 60 3.25 -1.56 1.57
CA LEU A 60 3.22 -0.15 1.19
C LEU A 60 3.34 -0.03 -0.33
N ASP A 61 2.47 0.78 -0.93
CA ASP A 61 2.59 1.27 -2.30
C ASP A 61 2.12 2.73 -2.38
N VAL A 62 2.59 3.46 -3.39
CA VAL A 62 2.28 4.87 -3.58
C VAL A 62 2.11 5.17 -5.06
N GLU A 63 0.93 5.65 -5.45
CA GLU A 63 0.69 6.10 -6.82
C GLU A 63 0.71 7.61 -6.92
N TRP A 64 1.13 8.12 -8.07
CA TRP A 64 1.30 9.55 -8.33
C TRP A 64 0.38 10.03 -9.44
N ARG A 65 0.01 11.31 -9.37
CA ARG A 65 -0.73 11.94 -10.45
C ARG A 65 0.23 12.16 -11.64
N PRO A 66 -0.03 11.58 -12.82
CA PRO A 66 0.83 11.79 -13.98
C PRO A 66 0.85 13.27 -14.37
N SER A 67 2.04 13.86 -14.44
CA SER A 67 2.27 15.18 -15.01
C SER A 67 3.25 15.08 -16.16
N PHE A 68 2.89 15.65 -17.31
CA PHE A 68 3.81 15.81 -18.45
C PHE A 68 4.83 16.95 -18.23
N SER A 69 4.77 17.64 -17.08
CA SER A 69 5.75 18.66 -16.69
C SER A 69 6.83 18.05 -15.80
N ARG A 70 8.09 18.47 -16.00
CA ARG A 70 9.28 17.95 -15.28
C ARG A 70 9.32 18.28 -13.78
N ILE A 71 8.32 18.97 -13.22
CA ILE A 71 8.50 19.74 -11.98
C ILE A 71 7.74 19.16 -10.77
N ARG A 72 6.65 18.37 -10.93
CA ARG A 72 6.02 17.69 -9.78
C ARG A 72 4.99 16.65 -10.23
N ASN A 73 5.22 15.38 -9.85
CA ASN A 73 4.18 14.35 -9.79
C ASN A 73 3.79 14.22 -8.31
N PRO A 74 2.76 14.94 -7.83
CA PRO A 74 2.35 14.82 -6.44
C PRO A 74 1.88 13.39 -6.16
N VAL A 75 2.13 12.93 -4.95
CA VAL A 75 1.56 11.68 -4.46
C VAL A 75 0.04 11.79 -4.52
N ALA A 76 -0.60 10.84 -5.20
CA ALA A 76 -2.04 10.83 -5.42
C ALA A 76 -2.74 9.93 -4.41
N THR A 77 -2.26 8.70 -4.29
CA THR A 77 -2.77 7.71 -3.33
C THR A 77 -1.62 7.09 -2.56
N LEU A 78 -1.89 6.84 -1.29
CA LEU A 78 -1.10 5.98 -0.42
C LEU A 78 -1.87 4.69 -0.22
N GLU A 79 -1.19 3.56 -0.32
CA GLU A 79 -1.79 2.24 -0.17
C GLU A 79 -1.06 1.49 0.94
N LEU A 80 -1.81 1.11 1.97
CA LEU A 80 -1.31 0.30 3.07
C LEU A 80 -2.08 -1.01 3.13
N CYS A 81 -1.42 -2.12 3.43
CA CYS A 81 -2.12 -3.38 3.63
C CYS A 81 -1.53 -4.24 4.75
N VAL A 82 -2.38 -4.70 5.67
CA VAL A 82 -2.00 -5.60 6.76
C VAL A 82 -2.90 -6.82 6.74
N GLY A 83 -2.33 -7.97 6.40
CA GLY A 83 -3.11 -9.20 6.22
C GLY A 83 -4.10 -9.07 5.05
N ARG A 84 -5.40 -9.09 5.34
CA ARG A 84 -6.50 -8.98 4.36
C ARG A 84 -7.28 -7.67 4.49
N ARG A 85 -6.63 -6.64 5.01
CA ARG A 85 -7.21 -5.31 5.26
C ARG A 85 -6.29 -4.29 4.63
N CYS A 86 -6.77 -3.65 3.57
CA CYS A 86 -6.05 -2.60 2.88
C CYS A 86 -6.73 -1.24 3.08
N LEU A 87 -5.94 -0.19 3.08
CA LEU A 87 -6.33 1.21 3.08
C LEU A 87 -5.80 1.83 1.79
N ILE A 88 -6.66 2.52 1.05
CA ILE A 88 -6.30 3.41 -0.04
C ILE A 88 -6.64 4.82 0.44
N PHE A 89 -5.62 5.58 0.83
CA PHE A 89 -5.77 6.95 1.26
C PHE A 89 -5.45 7.91 0.11
N GLN A 90 -6.47 8.64 -0.36
CA GLN A 90 -6.36 9.59 -1.46
C GLN A 90 -5.74 10.91 -0.98
N LEU A 91 -4.42 10.90 -0.74
CA LEU A 91 -3.63 12.03 -0.25
C LEU A 91 -3.87 13.33 -1.05
N LEU A 92 -4.11 13.25 -2.36
CA LEU A 92 -4.38 14.43 -3.19
C LEU A 92 -5.61 15.22 -2.76
N TYR A 93 -6.59 14.55 -2.16
CA TYR A 93 -7.86 15.15 -1.73
C TYR A 93 -7.97 15.28 -0.21
N ALA A 94 -6.97 14.77 0.53
CA ALA A 94 -6.96 14.83 1.97
C ALA A 94 -6.71 16.27 2.45
N PRO A 95 -7.44 16.75 3.47
CA PRO A 95 -7.20 18.08 4.02
C PRO A 95 -5.88 18.18 4.81
N PHE A 96 -5.42 17.07 5.38
CA PHE A 96 -4.16 16.92 6.10
C PHE A 96 -3.84 15.43 6.29
N ILE A 97 -2.64 15.14 6.78
CA ILE A 97 -2.18 13.80 7.15
C ILE A 97 -2.38 13.64 8.66
N PRO A 98 -3.11 12.62 9.14
CA PRO A 98 -3.35 12.45 10.57
C PRO A 98 -2.07 12.01 11.30
N GLN A 99 -1.88 12.50 12.53
CA GLN A 99 -0.72 12.14 13.37
C GLN A 99 -0.60 10.62 13.57
N SER A 100 -1.73 9.91 13.68
CA SER A 100 -1.74 8.45 13.82
C SER A 100 -1.01 7.74 12.67
N LEU A 101 -1.06 8.29 11.46
CA LEU A 101 -0.39 7.74 10.30
C LEU A 101 1.12 8.03 10.33
N GLU A 102 1.53 9.20 10.80
CA GLU A 102 2.95 9.52 11.04
C GLU A 102 3.54 8.60 12.13
N ASP A 103 2.83 8.45 13.25
CA ASP A 103 3.21 7.54 14.34
C ASP A 103 3.33 6.10 13.82
N PHE A 104 2.36 5.66 13.00
CA PHE A 104 2.35 4.35 12.39
C PHE A 104 3.55 4.10 11.47
N TRP A 105 3.99 5.09 10.70
CA TRP A 105 5.16 4.97 9.81
C TRP A 105 6.50 5.00 10.53
N THR A 106 6.54 5.72 11.65
CA THR A 106 7.77 5.92 12.41
C THR A 106 7.98 4.85 13.48
N ASP A 107 6.97 4.01 13.75
CA ASP A 107 7.07 2.87 14.67
C ASP A 107 8.11 1.85 14.18
N SER A 108 9.15 1.66 14.99
CA SER A 108 10.25 0.74 14.71
C SER A 108 9.87 -0.74 14.80
N ASP A 109 8.76 -1.08 15.47
CA ASP A 109 8.26 -2.45 15.55
C ASP A 109 7.55 -2.88 14.26
N TYR A 110 7.22 -1.93 13.38
CA TYR A 110 6.55 -2.18 12.11
C TYR A 110 7.58 -2.27 10.98
N THR A 111 7.33 -3.16 10.01
CA THR A 111 8.17 -3.34 8.81
C THR A 111 7.33 -3.10 7.58
N PHE A 112 7.70 -2.08 6.80
CA PHE A 112 7.04 -1.70 5.57
C PHE A 112 7.69 -2.43 4.38
N VAL A 113 6.89 -3.15 3.60
CA VAL A 113 7.36 -3.98 2.50
C VAL A 113 6.73 -3.54 1.18
N GLY A 114 7.52 -3.55 0.12
CA GLY A 114 7.07 -3.14 -1.21
C GLY A 114 8.07 -3.56 -2.28
N VAL A 115 7.73 -3.33 -3.55
CA VAL A 115 8.61 -3.61 -4.69
C VAL A 115 9.10 -2.29 -5.25
N GLY A 116 10.39 -1.98 -5.10
CA GLY A 116 10.86 -0.63 -5.43
C GLY A 116 10.57 0.41 -4.37
N ILE A 117 10.29 -0.03 -3.13
CA ILE A 117 9.78 0.79 -2.02
C ILE A 117 10.64 2.03 -1.71
N ASP A 118 11.95 1.97 -1.96
CA ASP A 118 12.84 3.14 -1.77
C ASP A 118 12.39 4.34 -2.61
N ALA A 119 11.88 4.11 -3.82
CA ALA A 119 11.37 5.18 -4.67
C ALA A 119 10.11 5.82 -4.09
N ASP A 120 9.26 5.03 -3.43
CA ASP A 120 8.00 5.48 -2.85
C ASP A 120 8.25 6.26 -1.55
N VAL A 121 9.12 5.74 -0.68
CA VAL A 121 9.52 6.40 0.57
C VAL A 121 10.23 7.72 0.28
N ASN A 122 11.14 7.75 -0.70
CA ASN A 122 11.78 9.00 -1.12
C ASN A 122 10.77 10.03 -1.65
N LYS A 123 9.70 9.59 -2.33
CA LYS A 123 8.64 10.52 -2.78
C LYS A 123 7.78 11.02 -1.63
N LEU A 124 7.44 10.17 -0.67
CA LEU A 124 6.72 10.57 0.54
C LEU A 124 7.50 11.63 1.31
N LEU A 125 8.80 11.40 1.53
CA LEU A 125 9.68 12.36 2.19
C LEU A 125 9.73 13.70 1.45
N ASN A 126 10.03 13.68 0.14
CA ASN A 126 10.16 14.92 -0.64
C ASN A 126 8.82 15.66 -0.88
N GLY A 127 7.71 14.93 -0.89
CA GLY A 127 6.38 15.45 -1.18
C GLY A 127 5.64 15.97 0.05
N HIS A 128 5.86 15.33 1.20
CA HIS A 128 5.02 15.46 2.38
C HIS A 128 5.81 15.47 3.71
N ASP A 129 7.15 15.42 3.68
CA ASP A 129 8.01 15.35 4.88
C ASP A 129 7.74 14.12 5.76
N LEU A 130 7.36 13.02 5.10
CA LEU A 130 7.00 11.77 5.76
C LEU A 130 8.15 10.77 5.70
N GLU A 131 8.67 10.43 6.87
CA GLU A 131 9.68 9.39 7.04
C GLU A 131 9.03 8.03 7.34
N VAL A 132 9.61 6.96 6.78
CA VAL A 132 9.19 5.57 7.05
C VAL A 132 10.39 4.83 7.63
N SER A 133 10.29 4.44 8.91
CA SER A 133 11.46 4.03 9.70
C SER A 133 12.13 2.73 9.24
N ASN A 134 11.33 1.73 8.85
CA ASN A 134 11.83 0.37 8.63
C ASN A 134 11.22 -0.22 7.36
N THR A 135 11.98 -0.17 6.27
CA THR A 135 11.53 -0.59 4.94
C THR A 135 12.32 -1.80 4.44
N VAL A 136 11.64 -2.68 3.71
CA VAL A 136 12.24 -3.86 3.08
C VAL A 136 11.76 -3.98 1.65
N ASP A 137 12.68 -3.85 0.70
CA ASP A 137 12.39 -4.12 -0.70
C ASP A 137 12.29 -5.65 -0.94
N LEU A 138 11.11 -6.07 -1.40
CA LEU A 138 10.81 -7.47 -1.69
C LEU A 138 11.67 -8.06 -2.80
N ARG A 139 12.19 -7.24 -3.73
CA ARG A 139 13.10 -7.70 -4.80
C ARG A 139 14.37 -8.28 -4.20
N GLY A 140 15.02 -7.50 -3.34
CA GLY A 140 16.25 -7.90 -2.67
C GLY A 140 16.02 -9.06 -1.70
N LEU A 141 14.89 -9.04 -0.97
CA LEU A 141 14.54 -10.14 -0.08
C LEU A 141 14.32 -11.45 -0.83
N ALA A 142 13.54 -11.42 -1.91
CA ALA A 142 13.24 -12.59 -2.71
C ALA A 142 14.50 -13.11 -3.43
N ALA A 143 15.34 -12.23 -3.99
CA ALA A 143 16.59 -12.63 -4.63
C ALA A 143 17.49 -13.45 -3.69
N ARG A 144 17.60 -13.02 -2.42
CA ARG A 144 18.36 -13.75 -1.39
C ARG A 144 17.68 -15.03 -0.95
N ALA A 145 16.36 -15.01 -0.74
CA ALA A 145 15.62 -16.17 -0.22
C ALA A 145 15.56 -17.34 -1.22
N PHE A 146 15.54 -17.04 -2.52
CA PHE A 146 15.42 -18.03 -3.58
C PHE A 146 16.72 -18.29 -4.35
N ASP A 147 17.82 -17.60 -4.01
CA ASP A 147 19.10 -17.62 -4.76
C ASP A 147 18.91 -17.29 -6.25
N ARG A 148 18.13 -16.24 -6.52
CA ARG A 148 17.66 -15.84 -7.85
C ARG A 148 18.00 -14.37 -8.13
N GLY A 149 19.13 -14.13 -8.79
CA GLY A 149 19.60 -12.77 -9.10
C GLY A 149 18.62 -11.95 -9.96
N ASP A 150 17.84 -12.61 -10.81
CA ASP A 150 16.82 -11.99 -11.66
C ASP A 150 15.65 -11.36 -10.88
N PHE A 151 15.47 -11.71 -9.60
CA PHE A 151 14.46 -11.09 -8.75
C PHE A 151 14.84 -9.66 -8.33
N GLY A 152 16.12 -9.28 -8.40
CA GLY A 152 16.61 -7.95 -8.02
C GLY A 152 16.00 -6.81 -8.85
N ASP A 153 15.66 -7.08 -10.11
CA ASP A 153 15.06 -6.12 -11.04
C ASP A 153 13.59 -6.46 -11.37
N ALA A 154 13.01 -7.44 -10.67
CA ALA A 154 11.66 -7.91 -10.96
C ALA A 154 10.58 -6.90 -10.51
N GLY A 155 9.57 -6.73 -11.36
CA GLY A 155 8.35 -6.03 -10.98
C GLY A 155 7.41 -6.91 -10.14
N LEU A 156 6.47 -6.29 -9.43
CA LEU A 156 5.53 -6.96 -8.53
C LEU A 156 4.80 -8.12 -9.21
N LYS A 157 4.33 -7.93 -10.45
CA LYS A 157 3.66 -9.00 -11.23
C LYS A 157 4.52 -10.26 -11.36
N TYR A 158 5.80 -10.09 -11.68
CA TYR A 158 6.71 -11.22 -11.86
C TYR A 158 6.95 -11.92 -10.51
N LEU A 159 7.24 -11.16 -9.46
CA LEU A 159 7.42 -11.71 -8.11
C LEU A 159 6.17 -12.43 -7.61
N THR A 160 4.97 -11.90 -7.80
CA THR A 160 3.73 -12.57 -7.41
C THR A 160 3.57 -13.92 -8.11
N ARG A 161 3.91 -14.00 -9.40
CA ARG A 161 3.84 -15.27 -10.14
C ARG A 161 4.86 -16.27 -9.64
N GLU A 162 6.12 -15.88 -9.51
CA GLU A 162 7.20 -16.80 -9.16
C GLU A 162 7.16 -17.22 -7.68
N VAL A 163 6.75 -16.32 -6.78
CA VAL A 163 6.74 -16.58 -5.32
C VAL A 163 5.41 -17.15 -4.83
N LEU A 164 4.28 -16.64 -5.33
CA LEU A 164 2.94 -17.05 -4.86
C LEU A 164 2.22 -18.00 -5.83
N GLY A 165 2.73 -18.17 -7.06
CA GLY A 165 2.02 -18.93 -8.09
C GLY A 165 0.76 -18.23 -8.62
N LYS A 166 0.59 -16.93 -8.34
CA LYS A 166 -0.60 -16.14 -8.69
C LYS A 166 -0.31 -15.17 -9.82
N ASP A 167 -1.28 -14.89 -10.69
CA ASP A 167 -1.12 -13.92 -11.78
C ASP A 167 -1.90 -12.65 -11.47
N ILE A 168 -1.18 -11.53 -11.38
CA ILE A 168 -1.79 -10.20 -11.27
C ILE A 168 -1.92 -9.61 -12.67
N GLY A 169 -3.17 -9.41 -13.09
CA GLY A 169 -3.47 -8.58 -14.24
C GLY A 169 -3.23 -7.10 -13.92
N LYS A 170 -2.50 -6.39 -14.78
CA LYS A 170 -2.49 -4.91 -14.79
C LYS A 170 -3.24 -4.45 -16.05
N PRO A 171 -4.51 -4.01 -15.93
CA PRO A 171 -5.27 -3.50 -17.07
C PRO A 171 -4.54 -2.31 -17.71
N ARG A 172 -4.47 -2.28 -19.04
CA ARG A 172 -3.77 -1.20 -19.78
C ARG A 172 -4.37 0.18 -19.55
N ASN A 173 -5.66 0.26 -19.26
CA ASN A 173 -6.34 1.51 -18.93
C ASN A 173 -6.01 2.04 -17.52
N VAL A 174 -5.34 1.24 -16.69
CA VAL A 174 -4.83 1.62 -15.35
C VAL A 174 -3.32 1.89 -15.40
N THR A 175 -2.59 1.23 -16.28
CA THR A 175 -1.14 1.45 -16.48
C THR A 175 -0.89 2.66 -17.40
N LEU A 176 -0.98 3.87 -16.82
CA LEU A 176 -0.62 5.13 -17.49
C LEU A 176 0.59 5.83 -16.85
N SER A 177 1.31 5.13 -15.97
CA SER A 177 2.58 5.56 -15.37
C SER A 177 3.78 4.85 -16.00
#